data_AF-A0A9X7J3P1-F1
#
_entry.id   AF-A0A9X7J3P1-F1
#
_cell.length_a   1.000
_cell.length_b   1.000
_cell.length_c   1.000
_cell.angle_alpha   90.00
_cell.angle_beta   90.00
_cell.angle_gamma   90.00
#
_symmetry.space_group_name_H-M   'P 1'
#
loop_
_entity.id
_entity.type
_entity.pdbx_description
1 polymer ?
#
loop_
_entity_poly.entity_id
_entity_poly.type
_entity_poly.pdbx_seq_one_letter_code
_entity_poly.pdbx_strand_id
1 'polypeptide(L)'
;MQRISYQSKFPARKKFPVLHYEILERVKELDLAHQLRLLEEVSILIRKQATQGSSRSILELQGLGKETWKDVNVKDYIEQERASWNG
;
A
#
# COMPACT_ATOMS: atom_id res chain seq x y z
N MET A 1 -17.59 34.02 -49.45
CA MET A 1 -16.98 34.35 -48.15
C MET A 1 -17.66 33.52 -47.06
N GLN A 2 -17.07 32.40 -46.64
CA GLN A 2 -17.58 31.58 -45.54
C GLN A 2 -16.81 31.93 -44.27
N ARG A 3 -17.50 32.42 -43.24
CA ARG A 3 -16.93 32.60 -41.89
C ARG A 3 -17.02 31.26 -41.17
N ILE A 4 -15.88 30.61 -40.97
CA ILE A 4 -15.80 29.39 -40.17
C ILE A 4 -15.84 29.80 -38.69
N SER A 5 -16.95 29.48 -38.03
CA SER A 5 -17.14 29.65 -36.60
C SER A 5 -16.36 28.54 -35.88
N TYR A 6 -15.31 28.89 -35.15
CA TYR A 6 -14.60 27.95 -34.30
C TYR A 6 -15.38 27.76 -33.00
N GLN A 7 -16.21 26.70 -32.94
CA GLN A 7 -16.67 26.19 -31.66
C GLN A 7 -15.50 25.51 -30.95
N SER A 8 -14.99 26.17 -29.90
CA SER A 8 -14.07 25.60 -28.93
C SER A 8 -14.78 24.52 -28.12
N LYS A 9 -14.64 23.25 -28.55
CA LYS A 9 -14.96 22.06 -27.74
C LYS A 9 -13.71 21.66 -26.95
N PHE A 10 -13.43 22.37 -25.86
CA PHE A 10 -12.52 21.87 -24.84
C PHE A 10 -13.29 21.74 -23.53
N PRO A 11 -13.52 20.51 -23.00
CA PRO A 11 -14.00 20.39 -21.64
C PRO A 11 -12.95 20.97 -20.69
N ALA A 12 -13.41 21.70 -19.69
CA ALA A 12 -12.59 22.36 -18.67
C ALA A 12 -11.45 21.44 -18.21
N ARG A 13 -10.20 21.95 -18.23
CA ARG A 13 -9.04 21.30 -17.62
C ARG A 13 -9.45 20.75 -16.25
N LYS A 14 -9.51 19.43 -16.07
CA LYS A 14 -9.41 18.83 -14.74
C LYS A 14 -8.11 19.35 -14.13
N LYS A 15 -8.20 20.27 -13.18
CA LYS A 15 -7.04 20.84 -12.47
C LYS A 15 -6.45 19.76 -11.57
N PHE A 16 -5.54 18.95 -12.11
CA PHE A 16 -4.62 18.14 -11.30
C PHE A 16 -3.23 18.08 -11.93
N PRO A 17 -2.44 19.16 -11.83
CA PRO A 17 -0.99 19.00 -11.78
C PRO A 17 -0.38 19.88 -10.67
N VAL A 18 -1.00 19.86 -9.50
CA VAL A 18 -0.24 20.06 -8.26
C VAL A 18 -0.02 18.64 -7.72
N LEU A 19 1.03 18.38 -6.93
CA LEU A 19 0.98 17.51 -5.73
C LEU A 19 2.16 16.54 -5.54
N HIS A 20 2.65 15.77 -6.52
CA HIS A 20 3.60 14.68 -6.16
C HIS A 20 4.94 15.19 -5.58
N TYR A 21 5.60 16.13 -6.28
CA TYR A 21 6.89 16.66 -5.83
C TYR A 21 6.76 17.47 -4.53
N GLU A 22 5.70 18.28 -4.41
CA GLU A 22 5.46 19.12 -3.23
C GLU A 22 5.14 18.28 -1.98
N ILE A 23 4.41 17.18 -2.16
CA ILE A 23 4.15 16.23 -1.07
C ILE A 23 5.47 15.62 -0.61
N LEU A 24 6.34 15.18 -1.54
CA LEU A 24 7.63 14.62 -1.18
C LEU A 24 8.53 15.60 -0.42
N GLU A 25 8.59 16.86 -0.86
CA GLU A 25 9.37 17.88 -0.14
C GLU A 25 8.83 18.10 1.28
N ARG A 26 7.50 18.17 1.45
CA ARG A 26 6.88 18.28 2.78
C ARG A 26 7.13 17.05 3.65
N VAL A 27 7.13 15.84 3.09
CA VAL A 27 7.43 14.62 3.85
C VAL A 27 8.88 14.63 4.35
N LYS A 28 9.83 15.14 3.55
CA LYS A 28 11.24 15.25 3.94
C LYS A 28 11.46 16.22 5.10
N GLU A 29 10.61 17.24 5.24
CA GLU A 29 10.66 18.21 6.36
C GLU A 29 10.15 17.64 7.69
N LEU A 30 9.42 16.52 7.67
CA LEU A 30 8.95 15.84 8.88
C LEU A 30 10.08 15.10 9.58
N ASP A 31 10.00 14.97 10.91
CA ASP A 31 10.86 14.04 11.64
C ASP A 31 10.53 12.57 11.32
N LEU A 32 11.45 11.68 11.71
CA LEU A 32 11.32 10.25 11.41
C LEU A 32 10.04 9.63 11.99
N ALA A 33 9.60 10.03 13.17
CA ALA A 33 8.40 9.47 13.79
C ALA A 33 7.14 9.84 13.00
N HIS A 34 7.05 11.09 12.55
CA HIS A 34 5.95 11.56 11.71
C HIS A 34 6.00 10.97 10.30
N GLN A 35 7.19 10.77 9.73
CA GLN A 35 7.34 10.07 8.44
C GLN A 35 6.82 8.62 8.52
N LEU A 36 7.19 7.89 9.57
CA LEU A 36 6.73 6.51 9.77
C LEU A 36 5.22 6.42 9.98
N ARG A 37 4.65 7.34 10.77
CA ARG A 37 3.19 7.42 10.96
C ARG A 37 2.46 7.70 9.64
N LEU A 38 2.96 8.65 8.85
CA LEU A 38 2.36 8.99 7.56
C LEU A 38 2.43 7.80 6.58
N LEU A 39 3.54 7.07 6.55
CA LEU A 39 3.69 5.85 5.75
C LEU A 39 2.64 4.82 6.14
N GLU A 40 2.43 4.59 7.43
CA GLU A 40 1.42 3.66 7.94
C GLU A 40 0.01 4.07 7.46
N GLU A 41 -0.38 5.33 7.68
CA GLU A 41 -1.68 5.85 7.30
C GLU A 41 -1.94 5.72 5.79
N VAL A 42 -0.97 6.14 4.96
CA VAL A 42 -1.05 6.02 3.50
C VAL A 42 -1.16 4.55 3.09
N SER A 43 -0.40 3.66 3.72
CA SER A 43 -0.48 2.22 3.44
C SER A 43 -1.86 1.64 3.78
N ILE A 44 -2.50 2.09 4.86
CA ILE A 44 -3.85 1.69 5.24
C ILE A 44 -4.87 2.17 4.20
N LEU A 45 -4.76 3.42 3.75
CA LEU A 45 -5.64 3.99 2.74
C LEU A 45 -5.55 3.21 1.41
N ILE A 46 -4.32 2.94 0.96
CA ILE A 46 -4.07 2.15 -0.25
C ILE A 46 -4.64 0.73 -0.10
N ARG A 47 -4.37 0.06 1.04
CA ARG A 47 -4.92 -1.28 1.30
C ARG A 47 -6.44 -1.27 1.27
N LYS A 48 -7.09 -0.33 1.97
CA LYS A 48 -8.55 -0.19 1.97
C LYS A 48 -9.10 -0.03 0.56
N GLN A 49 -8.49 0.83 -0.25
CA GLN A 49 -8.89 1.04 -1.64
C GLN A 49 -8.67 -0.22 -2.50
N ALA A 50 -7.56 -0.93 -2.31
CA ALA A 50 -7.29 -2.18 -3.02
C ALA A 50 -8.21 -3.34 -2.60
N THR A 51 -8.68 -3.34 -1.36
CA THR A 51 -9.60 -4.36 -0.82
C THR A 51 -11.08 -4.03 -1.02
N GLN A 52 -11.43 -2.79 -1.36
CA GLN A 52 -12.80 -2.39 -1.72
C GLN A 52 -13.20 -3.10 -3.02
N GLY A 53 -13.76 -4.31 -2.89
CA GLY A 53 -14.23 -5.14 -3.99
C GLY A 53 -13.69 -6.57 -4.02
N SER A 54 -12.71 -6.93 -3.18
CA SER A 54 -12.21 -8.32 -3.08
C SER A 54 -12.33 -8.85 -1.65
N SER A 55 -13.40 -9.58 -1.39
CA SER A 55 -13.44 -10.53 -0.28
C SER A 55 -12.41 -11.63 -0.60
N ARG A 56 -11.21 -11.52 -0.04
CA ARG A 56 -10.20 -12.59 -0.18
C ARG A 56 -10.53 -13.72 0.78
N SER A 57 -10.52 -14.94 0.26
CA SER A 57 -10.72 -16.12 1.09
C SER A 57 -9.44 -16.41 1.86
N ILE A 58 -9.54 -16.73 3.15
CA ILE A 58 -8.39 -17.22 3.93
C ILE A 58 -7.78 -18.49 3.31
N LEU A 59 -8.57 -19.24 2.53
CA LEU A 59 -8.12 -20.42 1.80
C LEU A 59 -7.12 -20.10 0.67
N GLU A 60 -6.99 -18.84 0.24
CA GLU A 60 -5.92 -18.41 -0.68
C GLU A 60 -4.52 -18.61 -0.08
N LEU A 61 -4.42 -18.69 1.25
CA LEU A 61 -3.16 -18.96 1.95
C LEU A 61 -2.89 -20.45 2.17
N GLN A 62 -3.85 -21.32 1.85
CA GLN A 62 -3.72 -22.75 2.07
C GLN A 62 -2.56 -23.31 1.25
N GLY A 63 -1.62 -23.95 1.92
CA GLY A 63 -0.48 -24.61 1.28
C GLY A 63 0.71 -23.69 0.96
N LEU A 64 0.58 -22.36 1.06
CA LEU A 64 1.71 -21.44 0.84
C LEU A 64 2.86 -21.66 1.83
N GLY A 65 2.56 -22.09 3.05
CA GLY A 65 3.59 -22.40 4.05
C GLY A 65 4.30 -23.74 3.83
N LYS A 66 3.74 -24.67 3.05
CA LYS A 66 4.25 -26.04 3.02
C LYS A 66 5.72 -26.13 2.57
N GLU A 67 6.08 -25.41 1.51
CA GLU A 67 7.45 -25.44 0.96
C GLU A 67 8.45 -24.75 1.90
N THR A 68 8.05 -23.68 2.58
CA THR A 68 8.89 -22.98 3.56
C THR A 68 9.20 -23.84 4.78
N TRP A 69 8.28 -24.73 5.17
CA TRP A 69 8.40 -25.56 6.37
C TRP A 69 8.94 -26.97 6.08
N LYS A 70 9.26 -27.30 4.82
CA LYS A 70 9.62 -28.65 4.38
C LYS A 70 10.87 -29.20 5.09
N ASP A 71 11.87 -28.35 5.29
CA ASP A 71 13.16 -28.74 5.89
C ASP A 71 13.30 -28.25 7.35
N VAL A 72 12.22 -27.69 7.91
CA VAL A 72 12.18 -27.21 9.30
C VAL A 72 11.65 -28.32 10.19
N ASN A 73 12.42 -28.73 11.20
CA ASN A 73 11.87 -29.54 12.28
C ASN A 73 10.92 -28.67 13.12
N VAL A 74 9.63 -28.79 12.84
CA VAL A 74 8.55 -28.01 13.48
C VAL A 74 8.64 -28.10 15.01
N LYS A 75 8.96 -29.27 15.54
CA LYS A 75 9.00 -29.50 16.99
C LYS A 75 10.13 -28.72 17.65
N ASP A 76 11.32 -28.79 17.05
CA ASP A 76 12.50 -28.11 17.58
C ASP A 76 12.35 -26.59 17.46
N TYR A 77 11.80 -26.11 16.35
CA TYR A 77 11.52 -24.69 16.13
C TYR A 77 10.54 -24.13 17.19
N ILE A 78 9.44 -24.83 17.45
CA ILE A 78 8.46 -24.41 18.47
C ILE A 78 9.09 -24.39 19.86
N GLU A 79 9.93 -25.37 20.20
CA GLU A 79 10.59 -25.42 21.50
C GLU A 79 11.60 -24.27 21.67
N GLN A 80 12.33 -23.93 20.61
CA GLN A 80 13.24 -22.77 20.59
C GLN A 80 12.47 -21.45 20.78
N GLU A 81 11.36 -21.26 20.08
CA GLU A 81 10.52 -20.05 20.23
C GLU A 81 9.91 -19.95 21.63
N ARG A 82 9.52 -21.08 22.25
CA ARG A 82 9.03 -21.08 23.63
C ARG A 82 10.12 -20.75 24.63
N ALA A 83 11.32 -21.29 24.42
CA ALA A 83 12.47 -21.01 25.29
C ALA A 83 12.98 -19.57 25.16
N SER A 84 12.81 -18.94 23.99
CA SER A 84 13.18 -17.53 23.76
C SER A 84 12.15 -16.54 24.34
N TRP A 85 10.95 -17.02 24.69
CA TRP A 85 9.94 -16.26 25.40
C TRP A 85 10.08 -16.51 26.91
N ASN A 86 11.22 -16.13 27.46
CA ASN A 86 11.38 -15.89 28.88
C ASN A 86 10.63 -14.59 29.21
N GLY A 87 9.47 -14.74 29.86
CA GLY A 87 8.61 -13.63 30.30
C GLY A 87 9.30 -12.63 31.21
#